data_AF-A0A1G0XY01-F1
#
_entry.id   AF-A0A1G0XY01-F1
#
_cell.length_a   1.000
_cell.length_b   1.000
_cell.length_c   1.000
_cell.angle_alpha   90.00
_cell.angle_beta   90.00
_cell.angle_gamma   90.00
#
_symmetry.space_group_name_H-M   'P 1'
#
loop_
_entity.id
_entity.type
_entity.pdbx_description
1 polymer ?
#
loop_
_entity_poly.entity_id
_entity_poly.type
_entity_poly.pdbx_seq_one_letter_code
_entity_poly.pdbx_strand_id
1 'polypeptide(L)' 'MNEASLIIALLGWIICLIGYVGILIVAFRKNYWWGIAIVLIPFIPFLVFVILEFRKAWIHLTISIAGFSLMCIGVAMKNY' A
#
# COMPACT_ATOMS: atom_id res chain seq x y z
N MET A 1 9.28 6.96 -23.54
CA MET A 1 8.51 6.73 -22.31
C MET A 1 7.17 7.41 -22.54
N ASN A 2 6.09 6.65 -22.73
CA ASN A 2 4.79 7.25 -23.04
C ASN A 2 4.29 8.02 -21.83
N GLU A 3 3.87 9.27 -22.00
CA GLU A 3 3.40 10.11 -20.88
C GLU A 3 2.22 9.47 -20.15
N ALA A 4 1.35 8.77 -20.90
CA ALA A 4 0.24 8.01 -20.34
C ALA A 4 0.70 6.88 -19.39
N SER A 5 1.78 6.16 -19.70
CA SER A 5 2.25 5.07 -18.83
C SER A 5 2.85 5.58 -17.51
N LEU A 6 3.51 6.74 -17.56
CA LEU A 6 3.95 7.45 -16.36
C LEU A 6 2.78 7.90 -15.48
N ILE A 7 1.74 8.49 -16.08
CA ILE A 7 0.57 8.97 -15.34
C ILE A 7 -0.13 7.81 -14.63
N ILE A 8 -0.32 6.68 -15.32
CA ILE A 8 -0.91 5.47 -14.74
C ILE A 8 -0.05 4.93 -13.60
N ALA A 9 1.28 4.85 -13.79
CA ALA A 9 2.20 4.40 -12.75
C ALA A 9 2.18 5.32 -11.52
N LEU A 10 2.15 6.64 -11.72
CA LEU A 10 2.05 7.64 -10.65
C LEU A 10 0.72 7.53 -9.89
N LEU A 11 -0.40 7.38 -10.60
CA LEU A 11 -1.71 7.18 -9.97
C LEU A 11 -1.73 5.88 -9.14
N GLY A 12 -1.20 4.79 -9.69
CA GLY A 12 -1.07 3.53 -8.96
C GLY A 12 -0.23 3.68 -7.69
N TRP A 13 0.89 4.40 -7.78
CA TRP A 13 1.75 4.69 -6.63
C TRP A 13 1.05 5.51 -5.55
N ILE A 14 0.31 6.56 -5.94
CA ILE A 14 -0.48 7.39 -5.01
C ILE A 14 -1.55 6.55 -4.30
N ILE A 15 -2.31 5.75 -5.06
CA ILE A 15 -3.36 4.88 -4.49
C ILE A 15 -2.73 3.85 -3.53
N CYS A 16 -1.58 3.28 -3.90
CA CYS A 16 -0.85 2.34 -3.05
C CYS A 16 -0.44 3.00 -1.72
N LEU A 17 0.10 4.22 -1.78
CA LEU A 17 0.44 5.01 -0.60
C LEU A 17 -0.76 5.30 0.30
N ILE A 18 -1.91 5.65 -0.28
CA ILE A 18 -3.15 5.89 0.50
C ILE A 18 -3.54 4.63 1.27
N GLY A 19 -3.49 3.45 0.63
CA GLY A 19 -3.73 2.17 1.28
C GLY A 19 -2.73 1.90 2.41
N TYR A 20 -1.45 2.07 2.15
CA TYR A 20 -0.38 1.86 3.13
C TYR A 20 -0.49 2.80 4.35
N VAL A 21 -0.71 4.10 4.11
CA VAL A 21 -0.93 5.10 5.17
C VAL A 21 -2.18 4.78 5.98
N GLY A 22 -3.24 4.32 5.33
CA GLY A 22 -4.44 3.83 6.00
C GLY A 22 -4.15 2.70 6.99
N ILE A 23 -3.33 1.72 6.59
CA ILE A 23 -2.90 0.62 7.48
C ILE A 23 -2.07 1.16 8.65
N LEU A 24 -1.14 2.09 8.40
CA LEU A 24 -0.37 2.76 9.44
C LEU A 24 -1.28 3.47 10.45
N ILE A 25 -2.28 4.22 9.99
CA ILE A 25 -3.23 4.91 10.88
C ILE A 25 -3.99 3.89 11.75
N VAL A 26 -4.45 2.78 11.17
CA VAL A 26 -5.12 1.71 11.92
C VAL A 26 -4.16 1.06 12.93
N ALA A 27 -2.89 0.88 12.56
CA ALA A 27 -1.84 0.37 13.44
C ALA A 27 -1.56 1.31 14.62
N PHE A 28 -1.36 2.61 14.37
CA PHE A 28 -1.17 3.61 15.40
C PHE A 28 -2.39 3.75 16.32
N ARG A 29 -3.61 3.64 15.78
CA ARG A 29 -4.85 3.63 16.58
C ARG A 29 -4.96 2.40 17.49
N LYS A 30 -4.37 1.28 17.10
CA LYS A 30 -4.37 0.05 17.91
C LYS A 30 -3.30 0.09 18.99
N ASN A 31 -2.06 0.41 18.61
CA ASN A 31 -0.93 0.60 19.52
C ASN A 31 0.20 1.33 18.79
N TYR A 32 0.80 2.34 19.43
CA TYR A 32 1.93 3.09 18.86
C TYR A 32 3.11 2.19 18.45
N TRP A 33 3.34 1.10 19.19
CA TRP A 33 4.38 0.11 18.86
C TRP A 33 4.15 -0.57 17.51
N TRP A 34 2.90 -0.86 17.12
CA TRP A 34 2.59 -1.44 15.82
C TRP A 34 2.90 -0.46 14.69
N GLY A 35 2.49 0.81 14.85
CA GLY A 35 2.80 1.85 13.88
C GLY A 35 4.31 2.04 13.70
N ILE A 36 5.06 2.17 14.79
CA ILE A 36 6.53 2.31 14.77
C ILE A 36 7.21 1.08 14.15
N ALA A 37 6.75 -0.13 14.51
CA ALA A 37 7.30 -1.36 13.94
C ALA A 37 7.11 -1.42 12.42
N ILE A 38 5.93 -1.05 11.91
CA ILE A 38 5.64 -0.99 10.47
C ILE A 38 6.46 0.10 9.76
N VAL A 39 6.74 1.24 10.41
CA VAL A 39 7.61 2.28 9.82
C VAL A 39 9.07 1.81 9.75
N LEU A 40 9.59 1.20 10.82
CA LEU A 40 11.00 0.77 10.89
C LEU A 40 11.27 -0.46 10.03
N ILE A 41 10.34 -1.42 10.04
CA ILE A 41 10.44 -2.67 9.30
C ILE A 41 9.09 -2.82 8.56
N PRO A 42 9.00 -2.40 7.29
CA PRO A 42 7.71 -2.32 6.59
C PRO A 42 7.15 -3.66 6.11
N PHE A 43 7.93 -4.73 6.13
CA PHE A 43 7.48 -6.04 5.62
C PHE A 43 6.87 -6.94 6.71
N ILE A 44 7.68 -7.36 7.69
CA ILE A 44 7.27 -8.41 8.66
C ILE A 44 6.14 -7.93 9.59
N PRO A 45 6.29 -6.82 10.35
CA PRO A 45 5.25 -6.28 11.21
C PRO A 45 3.99 -5.89 10.45
N PHE A 46 4.11 -5.41 9.21
CA PHE A 46 2.96 -5.11 8.37
C PHE A 46 2.16 -6.36 8.06
N LEU A 47 2.82 -7.44 7.62
CA LEU A 47 2.15 -8.70 7.33
C LEU A 47 1.46 -9.25 8.58
N VAL A 48 2.17 -9.26 9.71
CA VAL A 48 1.62 -9.74 10.98
C VAL A 48 0.43 -8.87 11.42
N PHE A 49 0.52 -7.54 11.31
CA PHE A 49 -0.57 -6.65 11.66
C PHE A 49 -1.81 -6.85 10.80
N VAL A 50 -1.62 -6.99 9.48
CA VAL A 50 -2.71 -7.26 8.53
C VAL A 50 -3.38 -8.60 8.83
N ILE A 51 -2.63 -9.63 9.23
CA ILE A 51 -3.18 -10.93 9.63
C ILE A 51 -3.97 -10.81 10.94
N LEU A 52 -3.44 -10.10 11.94
CA LEU A 52 -4.05 -9.97 13.26
C LEU A 52 -5.29 -9.07 13.28
N GLU A 53 -5.28 -7.96 12.54
CA GLU A 53 -6.37 -6.97 12.49
C GLU A 53 -7.04 -6.95 11.10
N PHE A 54 -7.11 -8.11 10.45
CA PHE A 54 -7.62 -8.29 9.09
C PHE A 54 -8.95 -7.57 8.86
N ARG A 55 -9.92 -7.69 9.79
CA ARG A 55 -11.23 -7.04 9.65
C ARG A 55 -11.16 -5.50 9.53
N LYS A 56 -10.18 -4.85 10.16
CA LYS A 56 -10.00 -3.38 10.11
C LYS A 56 -9.01 -2.96 9.03
N ALA A 57 -8.02 -3.80 8.73
CA ALA A 57 -7.00 -3.54 7.74
C ALA A 57 -7.43 -3.88 6.30
N TRP A 58 -8.45 -4.75 6.11
CA TRP A 58 -8.82 -5.29 4.80
C TRP A 58 -9.15 -4.25 3.74
N ILE A 59 -9.89 -3.19 4.10
CA ILE A 59 -10.23 -2.09 3.16
C ILE A 59 -8.97 -1.39 2.68
N HIS A 60 -8.06 -1.07 3.61
CA HIS A 60 -6.82 -0.37 3.29
C HIS A 60 -5.85 -1.28 2.53
N LEU A 61 -5.84 -2.58 2.84
CA LEU A 61 -5.09 -3.59 2.12
C LEU A 61 -5.55 -3.71 0.66
N THR A 62 -6.88 -3.76 0.42
CA THR A 62 -7.43 -3.84 -0.94
C THR A 62 -7.12 -2.59 -1.76
N ILE A 63 -7.17 -1.40 -1.15
CA ILE A 63 -6.73 -0.15 -1.81
C ILE A 63 -5.24 -0.23 -2.16
N SER A 64 -4.40 -0.71 -1.23
CA SER A 64 -2.95 -0.83 -1.45
C SER A 64 -2.64 -1.81 -2.59
N ILE A 65 -3.32 -2.96 -2.63
CA ILE A 65 -3.18 -3.96 -3.71
C ILE A 65 -3.66 -3.40 -5.04
N ALA A 66 -4.82 -2.74 -5.07
CA ALA A 66 -5.34 -2.13 -6.29
C ALA A 66 -4.38 -1.08 -6.87
N GLY A 67 -3.82 -0.21 -6.01
CA GLY A 67 -2.79 0.74 -6.42
C GLY A 67 -1.53 0.06 -6.95
N PHE A 68 -1.07 -1.01 -6.28
CA PHE A 68 0.08 -1.79 -6.73
C PHE A 68 -0.16 -2.45 -8.10
N SER A 69 -1.32 -3.06 -8.32
CA SER A 69 -1.70 -3.62 -9.62
C SER A 69 -1.71 -2.55 -10.71
N LEU A 70 -2.27 -1.37 -10.42
CA LEU A 70 -2.35 -0.26 -11.36
C LEU A 70 -0.95 0.30 -11.70
N MET A 71 -0.05 0.36 -10.71
CA MET A 71 1.35 0.72 -10.90
C MET A 71 2.06 -0.30 -11.80
N CYS A 72 1.87 -1.60 -11.55
CA CYS A 72 2.44 -2.67 -12.38
C CYS A 72 1.94 -2.61 -13.83
N ILE A 73 0.66 -2.30 -14.05
CA ILE A 73 0.11 -2.11 -15.40
C ILE A 73 0.78 -0.92 -16.09
N GLY A 74 0.90 0.22 -15.41
CA GLY A 74 1.59 1.40 -15.96
C GLY A 74 3.05 1.11 -16.33
N VAL A 75 3.77 0.36 -15.49
CA VAL A 75 5.15 -0.06 -15.77
C VAL A 75 5.22 -1.09 -16.90
N ALA A 76 4.30 -2.04 -16.96
CA ALA A 76 4.27 -3.03 -18.04
C ALA A 76 3.98 -2.36 -19.41
N MET A 77 3.07 -1.39 -19.45
CA MET A 77 2.78 -0.59 -20.64
C MET A 77 3.95 0.27 -21.11
N LYS A 78 4.98 0.50 -20.28
CA LYS A 78 6.21 1.17 -20.71
C LYS A 78 7.08 0.28 -21.62
N ASN A 79 6.94 -1.05 -21.52
CA ASN A 79 7.78 -2.02 -22.22
C ASN A 79 7.21 -2.47 -23.58
N TYR A 80 6.04 -1.96 -23.97
CA TYR A 80 5.40 -2.15 -25.27
C TYR A 80 5.36 -0.81 -26.01
#